data_AF-A0A1H3SCQ8-F1
#
_entry.id   AF-A0A1H3SCQ8-F1
#
_cell.length_a   1.000
_cell.length_b   1.000
_cell.length_c   1.000
_cell.angle_alpha   90.00
_cell.angle_beta   90.00
_cell.angle_gamma   90.00
#
_symmetry.space_group_name_H-M   'P 1'
#
loop_
_entity.id
_entity.type
_entity.pdbx_description
1 polymer ?
#
loop_
_entity_poly.entity_id
_entity_poly.type
_entity_poly.pdbx_seq_one_letter_code
_entity_poly.pdbx_strand_id
1 'polypeptide(L)'
;MTALRQYLKFKDEVWETQRARQSNTFCFVQQRPDHPSDPEPNVWMVWLNGGEIVNMGWHLYSPKTLTKEDAKADGESLARMKSIKLATDVRETAQEIYGSSFLVERAWVDMLLAQCKAKGRTIKVTPAR
;
A
#
# COMPACT_ATOMS: atom_id res chain seq x y z
N MET A 1 15.95 -2.78 0.84
CA MET A 1 14.86 -3.78 0.63
C MET A 1 14.84 -4.90 1.69
N THR A 2 15.23 -4.65 2.95
CA THR A 2 15.14 -5.66 4.03
C THR A 2 13.78 -5.58 4.73
N ALA A 3 13.26 -4.37 4.99
CA ALA A 3 11.96 -4.17 5.63
C ALA A 3 10.79 -4.72 4.82
N LEU A 4 10.77 -4.53 3.49
CA LEU A 4 9.74 -5.12 2.61
C LEU A 4 9.67 -6.66 2.73
N ARG A 5 10.81 -7.33 2.85
CA ARG A 5 10.85 -8.79 3.04
C ARG A 5 10.28 -9.19 4.39
N GLN A 6 10.58 -8.44 5.46
CA GLN A 6 10.04 -8.70 6.79
C GLN A 6 8.53 -8.44 6.84
N TYR A 7 8.05 -7.34 6.24
CA TYR A 7 6.63 -7.06 6.05
C TYR A 7 5.91 -8.22 5.35
N LEU A 8 6.44 -8.69 4.22
CA LEU A 8 5.84 -9.78 3.46
C LEU A 8 5.78 -11.08 4.27
N LYS A 9 6.87 -11.42 4.97
CA LYS A 9 6.93 -12.59 5.85
C LYS A 9 5.88 -12.52 6.96
N PHE A 10 5.80 -11.38 7.64
CA PHE A 10 4.87 -11.20 8.75
C PHE A 10 3.41 -11.18 8.29
N LYS A 11 3.11 -10.58 7.13
CA LYS A 11 1.75 -10.60 6.57
C LYS A 11 1.29 -12.03 6.25
N ASP A 12 2.18 -12.86 5.74
CA ASP A 12 1.89 -14.29 5.53
C ASP A 12 1.66 -15.04 6.85
N GLU A 13 2.43 -14.73 7.91
CA GLU A 13 2.27 -15.33 9.24
C GLU A 13 0.95 -14.93 9.93
N VAL A 14 0.55 -13.66 9.86
CA VAL A 14 -0.64 -13.16 10.57
C VAL A 14 -1.94 -13.45 9.83
N TRP A 15 -1.93 -13.40 8.49
CA TRP A 15 -3.17 -13.58 7.71
C TRP A 15 -3.32 -15.00 7.15
N GLU A 16 -2.37 -15.90 7.45
CA GLU A 16 -2.24 -17.24 6.87
C GLU A 16 -2.30 -17.24 5.33
N THR A 17 -2.02 -16.10 4.70
CA THR A 17 -2.04 -15.97 3.25
C THR A 17 -0.71 -16.44 2.70
N GLN A 18 -0.69 -17.18 1.58
CA GLN A 18 0.56 -17.46 0.84
C GLN A 18 0.96 -16.30 -0.09
N ARG A 19 0.62 -15.06 0.27
CA ARG A 19 0.71 -13.90 -0.64
C ARG A 19 2.16 -13.50 -0.92
N ALA A 20 3.08 -13.67 0.03
CA ALA A 20 4.50 -13.39 -0.18
C ALA A 20 5.21 -14.43 -1.04
N ARG A 21 4.67 -15.65 -1.16
CA ARG A 21 5.24 -16.71 -2.01
C ARG A 21 4.90 -16.57 -3.49
N GLN A 22 3.89 -15.76 -3.82
CA GLN A 22 3.52 -15.48 -5.20
C GLN A 22 4.39 -14.33 -5.75
N SER A 23 5.07 -14.56 -6.88
CA SER A 23 5.82 -13.52 -7.58
C SER A 23 4.86 -12.52 -8.24
N ASN A 24 5.28 -11.25 -8.37
CA ASN A 24 4.51 -10.17 -9.02
C ASN A 24 3.14 -9.85 -8.41
N THR A 25 3.04 -9.78 -7.08
CA THR A 25 1.76 -9.54 -6.38
C THR A 25 1.42 -8.08 -6.13
N PHE A 26 2.33 -7.15 -6.41
CA PHE A 26 2.12 -5.73 -6.11
C PHE A 26 2.78 -4.78 -7.12
N CYS A 27 2.32 -3.55 -7.11
CA CYS A 27 2.83 -2.41 -7.88
C CYS A 27 3.13 -1.26 -6.91
N PHE A 28 4.26 -0.59 -7.08
CA PHE A 28 4.57 0.62 -6.32
C PHE A 28 4.19 1.86 -7.13
N VAL A 29 3.52 2.79 -6.47
CA VAL A 29 3.09 4.06 -7.04
C VAL A 29 3.63 5.19 -6.19
N GLN A 30 4.31 6.13 -6.82
CA GLN A 30 4.82 7.33 -6.14
C GLN A 30 3.83 8.47 -6.37
N GLN A 31 3.22 8.95 -5.30
CA GLN A 31 2.39 10.16 -5.35
C GLN A 31 3.28 11.35 -4.97
N ARG A 32 3.45 12.27 -5.91
CA ARG A 32 4.15 13.52 -5.63
C ARG A 32 3.29 14.37 -4.69
N PRO A 33 3.90 15.13 -3.77
CA PRO A 33 3.15 16.09 -2.98
C PRO A 33 2.57 17.17 -3.91
N ASP A 34 1.35 17.61 -3.62
CA ASP A 34 0.70 18.68 -4.37
C ASP A 34 1.35 20.05 -4.11
N HIS A 35 2.05 20.19 -2.98
CA HIS A 35 2.75 21.41 -2.60
C HIS A 35 4.28 21.17 -2.50
N PRO A 36 5.13 22.04 -3.09
CA PRO A 36 6.59 21.87 -3.08
C PRO A 36 7.24 21.99 -1.68
N SER A 37 6.48 22.42 -0.66
CA SER A 37 6.94 22.45 0.74
C SER A 37 6.60 21.18 1.52
N ASP A 38 5.83 20.24 0.95
CA ASP A 38 5.50 19.00 1.65
C ASP A 38 6.69 18.03 1.62
N PRO A 39 7.03 17.44 2.78
CA PRO A 39 8.22 16.62 2.92
C PRO A 39 7.97 15.26 2.26
N GLU A 40 8.64 15.06 1.13
CA GLU A 40 8.87 13.78 0.47
C GLU A 40 7.62 13.09 -0.14
N PRO A 41 7.78 12.43 -1.30
CA PRO A 41 6.65 11.80 -1.98
C PRO A 41 6.15 10.56 -1.23
N ASN A 42 4.83 10.40 -1.17
CA ASN A 42 4.22 9.19 -0.63
C ASN A 42 4.45 8.02 -1.58
N VAL A 43 4.88 6.88 -1.04
CA VAL A 43 4.98 5.63 -1.81
C VAL A 43 3.87 4.69 -1.38
N TRP A 44 3.03 4.33 -2.33
CA TRP A 44 1.92 3.41 -2.17
C TRP A 44 2.28 2.06 -2.76
N MET A 45 1.98 1.00 -2.03
CA MET A 45 2.05 -0.37 -2.54
C MET A 45 0.64 -0.88 -2.79
N VAL A 46 0.34 -1.14 -4.05
CA VAL A 46 -0.95 -1.65 -4.54
C VAL A 46 -0.84 -3.15 -4.75
N TRP A 47 -1.56 -3.95 -3.95
CA TRP A 47 -1.68 -5.38 -4.16
C TRP A 47 -2.57 -5.67 -5.38
N LEU A 48 -2.02 -6.43 -6.32
CA LEU A 48 -2.72 -6.82 -7.55
C LEU A 48 -3.85 -7.80 -7.28
N ASN A 49 -3.73 -8.65 -6.25
CA ASN A 49 -4.76 -9.61 -5.87
C ASN A 49 -5.39 -9.21 -4.54
N GLY A 50 -6.72 -9.21 -4.48
CA GLY A 50 -7.49 -8.83 -3.28
C GLY A 50 -7.79 -7.33 -3.19
N GLY A 51 -7.13 -6.50 -4.00
CA GLY A 51 -7.39 -5.07 -4.09
C GLY A 51 -7.12 -4.34 -2.77
N GLU A 52 -5.86 -4.26 -2.37
CA GLU A 52 -5.44 -3.53 -1.17
C GLU A 52 -4.38 -2.50 -1.51
N ILE A 53 -4.46 -1.31 -0.90
CA ILE A 53 -3.45 -0.27 -1.00
C ILE A 53 -2.83 -0.05 0.39
N VAL A 54 -1.51 -0.02 0.45
CA VAL A 54 -0.73 0.20 1.68
C VAL A 54 0.12 1.44 1.50
N ASN A 55 0.08 2.36 2.46
CA ASN A 55 1.07 3.45 2.50
C ASN A 55 2.37 2.86 3.04
N MET A 56 3.41 2.83 2.21
CA MET A 56 4.73 2.36 2.61
C MET A 56 5.52 3.46 3.31
N GLY A 57 5.05 4.71 3.23
CA GLY A 57 5.79 5.89 3.64
C GLY A 57 7.11 6.04 2.87
N TRP A 58 7.75 7.19 3.03
CA TRP A 58 9.08 7.40 2.45
C TRP A 58 10.19 6.66 3.22
N HIS A 59 10.00 6.45 4.53
CA HIS A 59 11.04 5.96 5.45
C HIS A 59 11.61 4.58 5.07
N LEU A 60 10.85 3.72 4.39
CA LEU A 60 11.33 2.41 3.93
C LEU A 60 12.24 2.45 2.70
N TYR A 61 12.25 3.58 2.00
CA TYR A 61 13.15 3.86 0.88
C TYR A 61 14.34 4.71 1.30
N SER A 62 14.39 5.18 2.55
CA SER A 62 15.54 5.92 3.05
C SER A 62 16.79 5.01 2.99
N PRO A 63 17.88 5.44 2.34
CA PRO A 63 19.09 4.64 2.18
C PRO A 63 19.90 4.45 3.48
N LYS A 64 19.32 4.77 4.64
CA LYS A 64 19.94 4.44 5.93
C LYS A 64 20.17 2.94 5.99
N THR A 65 21.38 2.54 6.37
CA THR A 65 21.69 1.16 6.74
C THR A 65 20.87 0.80 7.97
N LEU A 66 19.67 0.28 7.75
CA LEU A 66 18.83 -0.32 8.78
C LEU A 66 19.54 -1.57 9.31
N THR A 67 19.62 -1.71 10.63
CA THR A 67 20.01 -2.99 11.23
C THR A 67 18.96 -4.06 10.91
N LYS A 68 19.27 -5.33 11.18
CA LYS A 68 18.29 -6.42 10.96
C LYS A 68 17.08 -6.26 11.88
N GLU A 69 17.32 -5.76 13.09
CA GLU A 69 16.34 -5.48 14.12
C GLU A 69 15.42 -4.33 13.70
N ASP A 70 15.99 -3.22 13.20
CA ASP A 70 15.19 -2.08 12.70
C ASP A 70 14.32 -2.50 11.51
N ALA A 71 14.90 -3.25 10.56
CA ALA A 71 14.15 -3.71 9.40
C ALA A 71 13.02 -4.68 9.77
N LYS A 72 13.18 -5.44 10.86
CA LYS A 72 12.12 -6.30 11.39
C LYS A 72 11.02 -5.45 12.05
N ALA A 73 11.39 -4.51 12.92
CA ALA A 73 10.45 -3.62 13.59
C ALA A 73 9.63 -2.80 12.58
N ASP A 74 10.27 -2.25 11.55
CA ASP A 74 9.61 -1.53 10.45
C ASP A 74 8.64 -2.45 9.69
N GLY A 75 9.09 -3.65 9.32
CA GLY A 75 8.26 -4.64 8.63
C GLY A 75 7.00 -5.02 9.40
N GLU A 76 7.14 -5.25 10.70
CA GLU A 76 6.03 -5.55 11.61
C GLU A 76 5.09 -4.35 11.78
N SER A 77 5.65 -3.15 11.93
CA SER A 77 4.88 -1.90 12.04
C SER A 77 3.99 -1.70 10.80
N LEU A 78 4.55 -1.84 9.60
CA LEU A 78 3.80 -1.73 8.34
C LEU A 78 2.73 -2.80 8.19
N ALA A 79 3.00 -4.02 8.62
CA ALA A 79 2.02 -5.10 8.50
C ALA A 79 0.83 -4.89 9.45
N ARG A 80 1.04 -4.14 10.54
CA ARG A 80 0.00 -3.72 11.48
C ARG A 80 -0.69 -2.41 11.06
N MET A 81 -0.04 -1.59 10.24
CA MET A 81 -0.66 -0.40 9.68
C MET A 81 -1.89 -0.75 8.87
N LYS A 82 -2.89 0.11 8.94
CA LYS A 82 -4.14 -0.09 8.22
C LYS A 82 -3.88 -0.02 6.71
N SER A 83 -4.36 -1.03 6.00
CA SER A 83 -4.47 -0.99 4.54
C SER A 83 -5.85 -0.48 4.12
N ILE A 84 -5.90 0.14 2.94
CA ILE A 84 -7.14 0.52 2.29
C ILE A 84 -7.63 -0.68 1.49
N LYS A 85 -8.80 -1.21 1.83
CA LYS A 85 -9.43 -2.32 1.10
C LYS A 85 -10.32 -1.77 0.00
N LEU A 86 -9.97 -2.04 -1.25
CA LEU A 86 -10.69 -1.51 -2.42
C LEU A 86 -12.16 -1.91 -2.47
N ALA A 87 -12.50 -3.06 -1.88
CA ALA A 87 -13.87 -3.55 -1.84
C ALA A 87 -14.77 -2.83 -0.82
N THR A 88 -14.21 -2.26 0.25
CA THR A 88 -15.01 -1.75 1.39
C THR A 88 -14.74 -0.29 1.73
N ASP A 89 -13.54 0.20 1.43
CA ASP A 89 -13.05 1.48 1.96
C ASP A 89 -13.09 2.61 0.91
N VAL A 90 -13.60 2.31 -0.29
CA VAL A 90 -13.67 3.26 -1.41
C VAL A 90 -15.09 3.80 -1.56
N ARG A 91 -15.22 5.12 -1.72
CA ARG A 91 -16.49 5.80 -1.99
C ARG A 91 -16.42 6.59 -3.28
N GLU A 92 -17.57 6.85 -3.90
CA GLU A 92 -17.61 7.51 -5.21
C GLU A 92 -17.17 8.97 -5.11
N THR A 93 -17.50 9.64 -4.00
CA THR A 93 -17.34 11.09 -3.86
C THR A 93 -16.62 11.50 -2.58
N ALA A 94 -15.95 12.65 -2.63
CA ALA A 94 -15.33 13.30 -1.47
C ALA A 94 -16.33 13.57 -0.32
N GLN A 95 -17.60 13.80 -0.63
CA GLN A 95 -18.65 14.05 0.37
C GLN A 95 -18.89 12.81 1.25
N GLU A 96 -18.86 11.61 0.66
CA GLU A 96 -19.08 10.34 1.37
C GLU A 96 -17.93 9.95 2.31
N ILE A 97 -16.76 10.58 2.15
CA ILE A 97 -15.60 10.37 3.04
C ILE A 97 -15.42 11.50 4.05
N TYR A 98 -16.27 12.52 4.01
CA TYR A 98 -16.16 13.67 4.91
C TYR A 98 -16.22 13.22 6.37
N GLY A 99 -15.21 13.62 7.17
CA GLY A 99 -15.09 13.24 8.58
C GLY A 99 -14.60 11.82 8.82
N SER A 100 -14.29 11.04 7.78
CA SER A 100 -13.71 9.71 7.90
C SER A 100 -12.19 9.74 7.74
N SER A 101 -11.48 9.16 8.69
CA SER A 101 -10.04 8.87 8.56
C SER A 101 -9.76 7.52 7.89
N PHE A 102 -10.81 6.84 7.41
CA PHE A 102 -10.77 5.43 7.03
C PHE A 102 -11.19 5.15 5.59
N LEU A 103 -11.91 6.08 4.96
CA LEU A 103 -12.43 5.94 3.61
C LEU A 103 -11.65 6.83 2.65
N VAL A 104 -11.58 6.41 1.39
CA VAL A 104 -10.93 7.17 0.32
C VAL A 104 -11.87 7.33 -0.87
N GLU A 105 -11.66 8.38 -1.64
CA GLU A 105 -12.43 8.65 -2.85
C GLU A 105 -11.95 7.78 -4.02
N ARG A 106 -12.89 7.33 -4.85
CA ARG A 106 -12.63 6.49 -6.03
C ARG A 106 -11.70 7.18 -7.02
N ALA A 107 -11.88 8.47 -7.26
CA ALA A 107 -11.03 9.24 -8.18
C ALA A 107 -9.53 9.16 -7.80
N TRP A 108 -9.23 9.24 -6.50
CA TRP A 108 -7.85 9.08 -6.01
C TRP A 108 -7.33 7.65 -6.21
N VAL A 109 -8.17 6.64 -5.93
CA VAL A 109 -7.82 5.24 -6.17
C VAL A 109 -7.51 5.01 -7.66
N ASP A 110 -8.39 5.46 -8.55
CA ASP A 110 -8.26 5.27 -10.00
C ASP A 110 -6.99 5.91 -10.55
N MET A 111 -6.58 7.06 -10.01
CA MET A 111 -5.30 7.69 -10.32
C MET A 111 -4.11 6.77 -9.99
N LEU A 112 -4.11 6.12 -8.82
CA LEU A 112 -3.03 5.18 -8.44
C LEU A 112 -3.07 3.92 -9.33
N LEU A 113 -4.26 3.37 -9.57
CA LEU A 113 -4.41 2.17 -10.39
C LEU A 113 -4.02 2.40 -11.85
N ALA A 114 -4.28 3.59 -12.39
CA ALA A 114 -3.87 3.97 -13.73
C ALA A 114 -2.34 3.92 -13.90
N GLN A 115 -1.57 4.31 -12.89
CA GLN A 115 -0.11 4.23 -12.92
C GLN A 115 0.38 2.77 -12.97
N CYS A 116 -0.26 1.87 -12.21
CA CYS A 116 0.03 0.45 -12.28
C CYS A 116 -0.34 -0.15 -13.64
N LYS A 117 -1.50 0.24 -14.20
CA LYS A 117 -1.97 -0.21 -15.52
C LYS A 117 -1.04 0.25 -16.64
N ALA A 118 -0.51 1.47 -16.57
CA ALA A 118 0.47 1.98 -17.52
C ALA A 118 1.78 1.17 -17.52
N LYS A 119 2.06 0.41 -16.45
CA LYS A 119 3.18 -0.54 -16.36
C LYS A 119 2.78 -1.99 -16.67
N GLY A 120 1.61 -2.21 -17.28
CA GLY A 120 1.11 -3.52 -17.67
C GLY A 120 0.63 -4.38 -16.50
N ARG A 121 0.30 -3.78 -15.35
CA ARG A 121 -0.21 -4.49 -14.17
C ARG A 121 -1.72 -4.30 -14.05
N THR A 122 -2.44 -5.39 -13.88
CA THR A 122 -3.91 -5.38 -13.68
C THR A 122 -4.22 -5.77 -12.24
N ILE A 123 -5.13 -5.01 -11.62
CA ILE A 123 -5.59 -5.24 -10.25
C ILE A 123 -6.90 -6.01 -10.30
N LYS A 124 -6.99 -7.09 -9.54
CA LYS A 124 -8.19 -7.90 -9.29
C LYS A 124 -8.73 -7.57 -7.91
N VAL A 125 -9.84 -6.85 -7.88
CA VAL A 125 -10.60 -6.60 -6.65
C VAL A 125 -11.53 -7.78 -6.44
N THR A 126 -11.41 -8.44 -5.29
CA THR A 126 -12.35 -9.48 -4.88
C THR A 126 -13.42 -8.82 -4.01
N PRO A 127 -14.72 -9.05 -4.26
CA PRO A 127 -15.78 -8.52 -3.40
C PRO A 127 -15.57 -8.95 -1.95
N ALA A 128 -15.92 -8.09 -0.99
CA ALA A 128 -15.99 -8.50 0.40
C ALA A 128 -17.09 -9.57 0.53
N ARG A 129 -16.74 -10.72 1.12
CA ARG A 129 -17.72 -11.76 1.49
C ARG A 129 -18.39 -11.40 2.80
#